data_AF-A0A396GZA0-F1
#
_entry.id   AF-A0A396GZA0-F1
#
_cell.length_a   1.000
_cell.length_b   1.000
_cell.length_c   1.000
_cell.angle_alpha   90.00
_cell.angle_beta   90.00
_cell.angle_gamma   90.00
#
_symmetry.space_group_name_H-M   'P 1'
#
loop_
_entity.id
_entity.type
_entity.pdbx_description
1 polymer ?
#
loop_
_entity_poly.entity_id
_entity_poly.type
_entity_poly.pdbx_seq_one_letter_code
_entity_poly.pdbx_strand_id
1 'polypeptide(L)'
;MTVSQSSVYYVGYIQSRSISIVPELLKKSNEDAYTPRVVSIGPRFKRSEETLLIMEEIKIRCMMYLFHREQLYMSVEEKLNACCEVIWNLNDQIRASYVVDFNLEQHELAKIMLVDGCFLLELLISKGLE
;
A
#
# COMPACT_ATOMS: atom_id res chain seq x y z
N MET A 1 10.54 39.59 -19.08
CA MET A 1 9.59 38.63 -18.49
C MET A 1 9.95 37.25 -19.00
N THR A 2 10.62 36.48 -18.14
CA THR A 2 10.96 35.08 -18.41
C THR A 2 10.99 34.43 -17.04
N VAL A 3 9.92 33.70 -16.69
CA VAL A 3 9.92 32.82 -15.53
C VAL A 3 10.27 31.44 -16.06
N SER A 4 11.50 31.02 -15.81
CA SER A 4 11.98 29.68 -16.11
C SER A 4 11.37 28.67 -15.14
N GLN A 5 11.01 27.52 -15.72
CA GLN A 5 10.59 26.27 -15.09
C GLN A 5 11.06 26.10 -13.64
N SER A 6 10.12 26.08 -12.72
CA SER A 6 10.28 25.39 -11.45
C SER A 6 9.73 23.98 -11.66
N SER A 7 10.61 23.03 -11.96
CA SER A 7 10.35 21.62 -11.67
C SER A 7 10.23 21.50 -10.15
N VAL A 8 9.00 21.62 -9.66
CA VAL A 8 8.67 21.41 -8.26
C VAL A 8 8.93 19.93 -7.99
N TYR A 9 10.10 19.65 -7.40
CA TYR A 9 10.31 18.43 -6.65
C TYR A 9 9.26 18.43 -5.54
N TYR A 10 8.14 17.74 -5.75
CA TYR A 10 7.25 17.36 -4.67
C TYR A 10 7.97 16.30 -3.83
N VAL A 11 8.94 16.74 -3.02
CA VAL A 11 9.30 16.02 -1.80
C VAL A 11 8.15 16.31 -0.85
N GLY A 12 7.07 15.52 -0.97
CA GLY A 12 5.94 15.61 -0.07
C GLY A 12 6.44 15.54 1.36
N TYR A 13 6.02 16.48 2.20
CA TYR A 13 6.34 16.46 3.62
C TYR A 13 5.81 15.15 4.22
N ILE A 14 6.70 14.24 4.58
CA ILE A 14 6.32 13.01 5.25
C ILE A 14 6.34 13.26 6.74
N GLN A 15 5.16 13.22 7.34
CA GLN A 15 5.06 13.14 8.78
C GLN A 15 5.62 11.80 9.22
N SER A 16 6.81 11.83 9.82
CA SER A 16 7.40 10.65 10.45
C SER A 16 6.45 10.11 11.52
N ARG A 17 6.33 8.78 11.59
CA ARG A 17 5.52 8.04 12.57
C ARG A 17 4.04 8.41 12.56
N SER A 18 3.49 8.74 11.40
CA SER A 18 2.06 9.03 11.20
C SER A 18 1.17 7.79 11.37
N ILE A 19 1.71 6.58 11.23
CA ILE A 19 1.01 5.32 11.43
C ILE A 19 1.39 4.75 12.80
N SER A 20 0.49 4.94 13.76
CA SER A 20 0.65 4.50 15.15
C SER A 20 0.39 3.01 15.35
N ILE A 21 1.02 2.47 16.38
CA ILE A 21 0.82 1.08 16.80
C ILE A 21 -0.06 1.05 18.03
N VAL A 22 -1.07 0.17 18.02
CA VAL A 22 -1.86 -0.14 19.21
C VAL A 22 -0.91 -0.67 20.31
N PRO A 23 -0.85 -0.02 21.48
CA PRO A 23 -0.07 -0.49 22.62
C PRO A 23 -0.43 -1.93 23.03
N GLU A 24 0.56 -2.72 23.45
CA GLU A 24 0.36 -4.13 23.81
C GLU A 24 -0.62 -4.33 24.96
N LEU A 25 -0.72 -3.38 25.89
CA LEU A 25 -1.71 -3.43 26.97
C LEU A 25 -3.15 -3.39 26.42
N LEU A 26 -3.40 -2.54 25.42
CA LEU A 26 -4.71 -2.44 24.78
C LEU A 26 -5.01 -3.69 23.95
N LYS A 27 -4.02 -4.18 23.18
CA LYS A 27 -4.19 -5.43 22.43
C LYS A 27 -4.54 -6.61 23.34
N LYS A 28 -3.85 -6.79 24.46
CA LYS A 28 -4.13 -7.88 25.42
C LYS A 28 -5.50 -7.78 26.07
N SER A 29 -6.05 -6.57 26.19
CA SER A 29 -7.39 -6.39 26.74
C SER A 29 -8.50 -6.88 25.80
N ASN A 30 -8.27 -6.83 24.49
CA ASN A 30 -9.21 -7.31 23.47
C ASN A 30 -8.48 -7.53 22.13
N GLU A 31 -7.91 -8.72 21.95
CA GLU A 31 -7.09 -9.02 20.76
C GLU A 31 -7.91 -8.95 19.47
N ASP A 32 -9.14 -9.45 19.50
CA ASP A 32 -10.06 -9.49 18.36
C ASP A 32 -10.42 -8.09 17.81
N ALA A 33 -10.36 -7.06 18.65
CA ALA A 33 -10.63 -5.68 18.23
C ALA A 33 -9.46 -5.05 17.45
N TYR A 34 -8.25 -5.59 17.58
CA TYR A 34 -7.03 -5.01 17.01
C TYR A 34 -6.33 -5.93 16.00
N THR A 35 -6.82 -7.15 15.81
CA THR A 35 -6.35 -8.08 14.79
C THR A 35 -7.30 -8.06 13.57
N PRO A 36 -6.79 -7.86 12.34
CA PRO A 36 -7.61 -7.87 11.14
C PRO A 36 -8.31 -9.22 10.96
N ARG A 37 -9.63 -9.18 10.74
CA ARG A 37 -10.46 -10.39 10.56
C ARG A 37 -10.67 -10.78 9.10
N VAL A 38 -10.67 -9.79 8.20
CA VAL A 38 -11.04 -9.96 6.79
C VAL A 38 -9.92 -9.50 5.87
N VAL A 39 -9.41 -8.28 6.08
CA VAL A 39 -8.38 -7.68 5.22
C VAL A 39 -7.32 -7.01 6.07
N SER A 40 -6.05 -7.32 5.80
CA SER A 40 -4.91 -6.55 6.28
C SER A 40 -4.47 -5.55 5.22
N ILE A 41 -4.14 -4.34 5.67
CA ILE A 41 -3.59 -3.27 4.83
C ILE A 41 -2.24 -2.85 5.42
N GLY A 42 -1.21 -2.84 4.58
CA GLY A 42 0.16 -2.57 4.94
C GLY A 42 0.90 -3.76 5.54
N PRO A 43 2.18 -3.57 5.90
CA PRO A 43 3.12 -4.64 6.23
C PRO A 43 2.98 -5.18 7.67
N ARG A 44 2.05 -4.63 8.47
CA ARG A 44 2.05 -4.86 9.91
C ARG A 44 1.62 -6.27 10.31
N PHE A 45 0.57 -6.80 9.68
CA PHE A 45 0.06 -8.12 10.02
C PHE A 45 0.61 -9.14 9.03
N LYS A 46 1.25 -10.18 9.58
CA LYS A 46 1.72 -11.31 8.78
C LYS A 46 0.51 -12.04 8.22
N ARG A 47 0.60 -12.40 6.94
CA ARG A 47 -0.43 -13.12 6.18
C ARG A 47 -0.38 -14.62 6.50
N SER A 48 -0.54 -14.99 7.77
CA SER A 48 -0.49 -16.40 8.20
C SER A 48 -1.87 -17.00 8.44
N GLU A 49 -2.88 -16.18 8.68
CA GLU A 49 -4.26 -16.65 8.85
C GLU A 49 -4.91 -16.94 7.49
N GLU A 50 -5.65 -18.05 7.41
CA GLU A 50 -6.28 -18.54 6.17
C GLU A 50 -7.21 -17.49 5.54
N THR A 51 -7.99 -16.79 6.37
CA THR A 51 -8.89 -15.73 5.90
C THR A 51 -8.13 -14.54 5.28
N LEU A 52 -6.97 -14.20 5.83
CA LEU A 52 -6.13 -13.13 5.30
C LEU A 52 -5.50 -13.55 3.96
N LEU A 53 -5.09 -14.82 3.81
CA LEU A 53 -4.55 -15.35 2.56
C LEU A 53 -5.54 -15.26 1.40
N ILE A 54 -6.81 -15.66 1.64
CA ILE A 54 -7.88 -15.53 0.63
C ILE A 54 -8.02 -14.07 0.18
N MET A 55 -7.93 -13.14 1.14
CA MET A 55 -8.05 -11.73 0.83
C MET A 55 -6.85 -11.20 0.03
N GLU A 56 -5.64 -11.74 0.21
CA GLU A 56 -4.50 -11.38 -0.63
C GLU A 56 -4.72 -11.71 -2.11
N GLU A 57 -5.34 -12.85 -2.42
CA GLU A 57 -5.69 -13.20 -3.79
C GLU A 57 -6.74 -12.26 -4.38
N ILE A 58 -7.72 -11.83 -3.56
CA ILE A 58 -8.71 -10.83 -3.95
C ILE A 58 -8.02 -9.49 -4.27
N LYS A 59 -7.08 -9.05 -3.43
CA LYS A 59 -6.33 -7.80 -3.66
C LYS A 59 -5.53 -7.84 -4.96
N ILE A 60 -4.88 -8.96 -5.26
CA ILE A 60 -4.16 -9.15 -6.54
C ILE A 60 -5.13 -9.09 -7.72
N ARG A 61 -6.32 -9.70 -7.62
CA ARG A 61 -7.35 -9.60 -8.67
C ARG A 61 -7.83 -8.16 -8.88
N CYS A 62 -8.05 -7.41 -7.81
CA CYS A 62 -8.40 -5.98 -7.89
C CYS A 62 -7.32 -5.18 -8.60
N MET A 63 -6.05 -5.39 -8.26
CA MET A 63 -4.92 -4.75 -8.96
C MET A 63 -4.90 -5.08 -10.45
N MET A 64 -5.07 -6.36 -10.81
CA MET A 64 -5.12 -6.76 -12.22
C MET A 64 -6.30 -6.10 -12.93
N TYR A 65 -7.49 -6.09 -12.33
CA TYR A 65 -8.66 -5.43 -12.91
C TYR A 65 -8.43 -3.93 -13.14
N LEU A 66 -7.86 -3.23 -12.16
CA LEU A 66 -7.46 -1.83 -12.27
C LEU A 66 -6.53 -1.61 -13.47
N PHE A 67 -5.48 -2.43 -13.61
CA PHE A 67 -4.53 -2.33 -14.73
C PHE A 67 -5.12 -2.65 -16.09
N HIS A 68 -6.14 -3.52 -16.16
CA HIS A 68 -6.84 -3.83 -17.41
C HIS A 68 -7.85 -2.75 -17.80
N ARG A 69 -8.47 -2.06 -16.84
CA ARG A 69 -9.45 -1.00 -17.11
C ARG A 69 -8.80 0.25 -17.70
N GLU A 70 -7.60 0.60 -17.27
CA GLU A 70 -6.89 1.79 -17.73
C GLU A 70 -6.47 1.69 -19.22
N GLN A 71 -7.02 2.54 -20.08
CA GLN A 71 -6.71 2.61 -21.52
C GLN A 71 -5.44 3.41 -21.82
N LEU A 72 -4.36 3.15 -21.07
CA LEU A 72 -3.05 3.68 -21.42
C LEU A 72 -2.44 2.86 -22.56
N TYR A 73 -1.59 3.48 -23.38
CA TYR A 73 -0.73 2.80 -24.37
C TYR A 73 0.39 1.96 -23.72
N MET A 74 0.11 1.35 -22.56
CA MET A 74 1.03 0.53 -21.79
C MET A 74 0.39 -0.83 -21.56
N SER A 75 1.17 -1.87 -21.75
CA SER A 75 0.85 -3.23 -21.32
C SER A 75 0.70 -3.31 -19.80
N VAL A 76 0.06 -4.37 -19.31
CA VAL A 76 -0.08 -4.63 -17.86
C VAL A 76 1.29 -4.78 -17.18
N GLU A 77 2.26 -5.38 -17.88
CA GLU A 77 3.64 -5.54 -17.38
C GLU A 77 4.35 -4.20 -17.24
N GLU A 78 4.23 -3.30 -18.23
CA GLU A 78 4.81 -1.96 -18.14
C GLU A 78 4.20 -1.14 -17.00
N LYS A 79 2.88 -1.23 -16.79
CA LYS A 79 2.21 -0.58 -15.65
C LYS A 79 2.73 -1.15 -14.32
N LEU A 80 2.83 -2.47 -14.22
CA LEU A 80 3.35 -3.14 -13.04
C LEU A 80 4.77 -2.67 -12.72
N ASN A 81 5.66 -2.69 -13.71
CA ASN A 81 7.05 -2.28 -13.56
C ASN A 81 7.18 -0.81 -13.14
N ALA A 82 6.43 0.09 -13.78
CA ALA A 82 6.42 1.50 -13.44
C ALA A 82 5.93 1.74 -12.00
N CYS A 83 4.83 1.11 -11.59
CA CYS A 83 4.32 1.23 -10.22
C CYS A 83 5.27 0.62 -9.19
N CYS A 84 5.87 -0.54 -9.49
CA CYS A 84 6.87 -1.18 -8.65
C CYS A 84 8.08 -0.27 -8.45
N GLU A 85 8.61 0.37 -9.50
CA GLU A 85 9.75 1.28 -9.43
C GLU A 85 9.44 2.50 -8.55
N VAL A 86 8.26 3.10 -8.72
CA VAL A 86 7.83 4.23 -7.87
C VAL A 86 7.80 3.82 -6.41
N ILE A 87 7.14 2.72 -6.08
CA ILE A 87 6.99 2.27 -4.69
C ILE A 87 8.32 1.81 -4.11
N TRP A 88 9.17 1.17 -4.91
CA TRP A 88 10.53 0.80 -4.52
C TRP A 88 11.32 2.02 -4.03
N ASN A 89 11.27 3.12 -4.77
CA ASN A 89 11.94 4.37 -4.43
C ASN A 89 11.32 5.10 -3.23
N LEU A 90 10.10 4.71 -2.82
CA LEU A 90 9.43 5.22 -1.63
C LEU A 90 9.75 4.41 -0.36
N ASN A 91 10.63 3.40 -0.40
CA ASN A 91 10.92 2.53 0.75
C ASN A 91 11.17 3.29 2.06
N ASP A 92 12.10 4.25 2.05
CA ASP A 92 12.49 4.97 3.26
C ASP A 92 11.36 5.85 3.79
N GLN A 93 10.56 6.41 2.87
CA GLN A 93 9.38 7.22 3.18
C GLN A 93 8.29 6.36 3.83
N ILE A 94 8.05 5.18 3.27
CA ILE A 94 7.11 4.19 3.80
C ILE A 94 7.56 3.77 5.20
N ARG A 95 8.82 3.38 5.38
CA ARG A 95 9.35 2.98 6.70
C ARG A 95 9.26 4.11 7.72
N ALA A 96 9.60 5.33 7.33
CA ALA A 96 9.52 6.50 8.21
C ALA A 96 8.10 6.81 8.67
N SER A 97 7.06 6.39 7.93
CA SER A 97 5.65 6.58 8.31
C SER A 97 5.20 5.67 9.46
N TYR A 98 5.86 4.53 9.69
CA TYR A 98 5.52 3.62 10.78
C TYR A 98 6.37 3.86 12.02
N VAL A 99 5.79 3.64 13.20
CA VAL A 99 6.51 3.76 14.49
C VAL A 99 7.57 2.66 14.67
N VAL A 100 7.36 1.49 14.08
CA VAL A 100 8.25 0.32 14.23
C VAL A 100 8.70 -0.14 12.86
N ASP A 101 9.98 -0.53 12.80
CA ASP A 101 10.56 -1.14 11.61
C ASP A 101 10.08 -2.59 11.45
N PHE A 102 9.80 -2.97 10.22
CA PHE A 102 9.43 -4.33 9.86
C PHE A 102 10.65 -5.00 9.23
N ASN A 103 10.99 -6.19 9.74
CA ASN A 103 12.05 -7.04 9.19
C ASN A 103 11.61 -7.69 7.86
N LEU A 104 11.34 -6.84 6.87
CA LEU A 104 10.97 -7.17 5.51
C LEU A 104 12.04 -6.64 4.58
N GLU A 105 12.34 -7.37 3.52
CA GLU A 105 13.16 -6.83 2.45
C GLU A 105 12.40 -5.73 1.69
N GLN A 106 13.13 -4.82 1.04
CA GLN A 106 12.54 -3.72 0.27
C GLN A 106 11.57 -4.21 -0.81
N HIS A 107 11.90 -5.33 -1.46
CA HIS A 107 11.07 -5.92 -2.50
C HIS A 107 9.74 -6.47 -1.95
N GLU A 108 9.76 -7.05 -0.75
CA GLU A 108 8.56 -7.55 -0.08
C GLU A 108 7.65 -6.39 0.34
N LEU A 109 8.25 -5.33 0.89
CA LEU A 109 7.53 -4.11 1.26
C LEU A 109 6.87 -3.47 0.04
N ALA A 110 7.61 -3.32 -1.07
CA ALA A 110 7.09 -2.74 -2.29
C ALA A 110 5.90 -3.54 -2.84
N LYS A 111 6.00 -4.88 -2.83
CA LYS A 111 4.90 -5.76 -3.22
C LYS A 111 3.66 -5.57 -2.34
N ILE A 112 3.82 -5.50 -1.02
CA ILE A 112 2.71 -5.25 -0.09
C ILE A 112 2.02 -3.92 -0.41
N MET A 113 2.81 -2.84 -0.51
CA MET A 113 2.27 -1.50 -0.70
C MET A 113 1.60 -1.34 -2.07
N LEU A 114 2.12 -1.98 -3.11
CA LEU A 114 1.52 -1.97 -4.44
C LEU A 114 0.15 -2.66 -4.45
N VAL A 115 0.11 -3.91 -3.97
CA VAL A 115 -1.12 -4.71 -3.97
C VAL A 115 -2.19 -4.04 -3.11
N ASP A 116 -1.82 -3.54 -1.94
CA ASP A 116 -2.76 -2.92 -1.01
C ASP A 116 -3.24 -1.55 -1.51
N GLY A 117 -2.34 -0.75 -2.10
CA GLY A 117 -2.68 0.53 -2.72
C GLY A 117 -3.64 0.36 -3.90
N CYS A 118 -3.35 -0.57 -4.80
CA CYS A 118 -4.24 -0.87 -5.93
C CYS A 118 -5.58 -1.45 -5.48
N PHE A 119 -5.60 -2.29 -4.44
CA PHE A 119 -6.85 -2.77 -3.85
C PHE A 119 -7.71 -1.62 -3.31
N LEU A 120 -7.14 -0.70 -2.55
CA LEU A 120 -7.86 0.46 -2.02
C LEU A 120 -8.38 1.36 -3.15
N LEU A 121 -7.55 1.65 -4.15
CA LEU A 121 -7.97 2.43 -5.32
C LEU A 121 -9.12 1.76 -6.05
N GLU A 122 -9.03 0.46 -6.31
CA GLU A 122 -10.10 -0.28 -6.98
C GLU A 122 -11.38 -0.31 -6.14
N LEU A 123 -11.27 -0.51 -4.83
CA LEU A 123 -12.41 -0.47 -3.92
C LEU A 123 -13.11 0.90 -3.97
N LEU A 124 -12.34 1.99 -3.95
CA LEU A 124 -12.88 3.35 -4.01
C LEU A 124 -13.50 3.69 -5.37
N ILE A 125 -12.88 3.27 -6.48
CA ILE A 125 -13.40 3.52 -7.83
C ILE A 125 -14.66 2.69 -8.08
N SER A 126 -14.66 1.42 -7.68
CA SER A 126 -15.81 0.52 -7.87
C SER A 126 -17.00 0.86 -6.97
N LYS A 127 -16.78 1.47 -5.80
CA LYS A 127 -17.84 1.91 -4.87
C LYS A 127 -18.23 3.38 -4.99
N GLY A 128 -17.44 4.20 -5.67
CA GLY A 128 -17.75 5.61 -5.95
C GLY A 128 -18.65 5.84 -7.17
N LEU A 129 -19.15 4.76 -7.81
CA LEU A 129 -20.05 4.80 -8.97
C LEU A 129 -21.49 4.37 -8.65
N GLU A 130 -21.84 4.26 -7.36
CA GLU A 130 -23.23 4.10 -6.90
C GLU A 130 -23.85 5.46 -6.52
#